data_AF-A0A4R2N5J4-F1
#
_entry.id   AF-A0A4R2N5J4-F1
#
_cell.length_a   1.000
_cell.length_b   1.000
_cell.length_c   1.000
_cell.angle_alpha   90.00
_cell.angle_beta   90.00
_cell.angle_gamma   90.00
#
_symmetry.space_group_name_H-M   'P 1'
#
loop_
_entity.id
_entity.type
_entity.pdbx_description
1 polymer ?
#
loop_
_entity_poly.entity_id
_entity_poly.type
_entity_poly.pdbx_seq_one_letter_code
_entity_poly.pdbx_strand_id
1 'polypeptide(L)'
;MIVCVSLIGCSVNPNNDSKAHGKDHEKQANSKEKGKDKGAKQDGKVISMKPIEVPDSNSDTKNYQMMYWSQGIKVEAYVAAPSESGAYPLSVFCHGGYSTPDDQKAHVTTIGEGNDLFHYDKTLIENYPSGQITIVPMYRGYGHSGGTISGLAKNAADTQNAIKAVTTYFNTHKNFPGINKGHLYLSGVSLGSVKSSMKNLHGLQ
;
A
#
# COMPACT_ATOMS: atom_id res chain seq x y z
N MET A 1 16.37 15.53 1.41
CA MET A 1 15.04 14.88 1.40
C MET A 1 14.00 15.99 1.51
N ILE A 2 13.32 16.31 0.42
CA ILE A 2 12.20 17.25 0.44
C ILE A 2 10.93 16.39 0.45
N VAL A 3 10.26 16.31 1.59
CA VAL A 3 8.95 15.68 1.69
C VAL A 3 7.92 16.78 1.47
N CYS A 4 7.37 16.87 0.27
CA CYS A 4 6.20 17.70 0.02
C CYS A 4 4.96 16.90 0.38
N VAL A 5 4.31 17.26 1.49
CA VAL A 5 3.03 16.70 1.92
C VAL A 5 1.92 17.61 1.40
N SER A 6 1.19 17.17 0.38
CA SER A 6 -0.07 17.81 0.00
C SER A 6 -1.21 17.17 0.79
N LEU A 7 -1.84 17.94 1.67
CA LEU A 7 -3.00 17.53 2.46
C LEU A 7 -4.27 18.02 1.76
N ILE A 8 -5.10 17.10 1.25
CA ILE A 8 -6.51 17.40 0.93
C ILE A 8 -7.33 16.74 2.03
N GLY A 9 -7.80 17.55 2.99
CA GLY A 9 -8.58 17.10 4.13
C GLY A 9 -10.05 17.45 3.97
N CYS A 10 -10.93 16.44 4.05
CA CYS A 10 -12.33 16.68 4.40
C CYS A 10 -12.44 16.69 5.93
N SER A 11 -13.07 17.72 6.47
CA SER A 11 -13.29 17.90 7.91
C SER A 11 -14.17 16.78 8.45
N VAL A 12 -13.76 16.13 9.55
CA VAL A 12 -14.59 15.13 10.25
C VAL A 12 -14.81 15.57 11.69
N ASN A 13 -16.09 15.70 12.04
CA ASN A 13 -16.63 16.12 13.32
C ASN A 13 -16.47 14.98 14.35
N PRO A 14 -15.88 15.19 15.54
CA PRO A 14 -15.71 14.13 16.53
C PRO A 14 -16.93 14.09 17.44
N ASN A 15 -17.69 12.99 17.42
CA ASN A 15 -18.54 12.56 18.54
C ASN A 15 -19.07 11.14 18.28
N ASN A 16 -18.53 10.13 18.96
CA ASN A 16 -19.19 9.51 20.11
C ASN A 16 -18.45 8.25 20.58
N ASP A 17 -18.31 8.19 21.90
CA ASP A 17 -17.89 7.05 22.72
C ASP A 17 -18.82 5.84 22.57
N SER A 18 -18.27 4.63 22.78
CA SER A 18 -18.83 3.64 23.74
C SER A 18 -17.91 2.42 23.92
N LYS A 19 -17.89 1.94 25.17
CA LYS A 19 -17.02 0.90 25.77
C LYS A 19 -17.54 -0.54 25.61
N ALA A 20 -16.63 -1.51 25.75
CA ALA A 20 -16.63 -2.62 26.74
C ALA A 20 -16.58 -4.10 26.22
N HIS A 21 -15.50 -4.78 26.67
CA HIS A 21 -15.35 -6.13 27.28
C HIS A 21 -15.71 -7.47 26.58
N GLY A 22 -14.76 -8.44 26.73
CA GLY A 22 -14.97 -9.90 26.81
C GLY A 22 -13.90 -10.73 26.07
N LYS A 23 -12.73 -11.02 26.66
CA LYS A 23 -12.25 -12.31 27.24
C LYS A 23 -12.36 -13.62 26.40
N ASP A 24 -11.17 -14.19 26.19
CA ASP A 24 -10.72 -15.60 26.20
C ASP A 24 -11.29 -16.63 25.18
N HIS A 25 -10.43 -17.16 24.30
CA HIS A 25 -9.90 -18.53 24.41
C HIS A 25 -8.94 -18.91 23.25
N GLU A 26 -7.84 -19.52 23.69
CA GLU A 26 -6.76 -20.17 22.97
C GLU A 26 -7.19 -21.44 22.22
N LYS A 27 -6.71 -21.65 21.00
CA LYS A 27 -6.35 -23.00 20.51
C LYS A 27 -5.36 -22.94 19.35
N GLN A 28 -4.12 -23.33 19.65
CA GLN A 28 -3.09 -23.69 18.68
C GLN A 28 -3.50 -24.97 17.94
N ALA A 29 -3.48 -24.94 16.61
CA ALA A 29 -3.44 -26.13 15.78
C ALA A 29 -2.19 -26.07 14.90
N ASN A 30 -1.25 -26.93 15.26
CA ASN A 30 0.02 -27.19 14.63
C ASN A 30 -0.22 -28.10 13.40
N SER A 31 0.06 -27.64 12.18
CA SER A 31 0.21 -28.53 11.03
C SER A 31 1.53 -28.26 10.31
N LYS A 32 2.36 -29.30 10.32
CA LYS A 32 3.64 -29.40 9.63
C LYS A 32 3.40 -29.49 8.12
N GLU A 33 3.89 -28.51 7.37
CA GLU A 33 4.21 -28.67 5.95
C GLU A 33 5.72 -28.53 5.72
N LYS A 34 6.38 -29.67 5.55
CA LYS A 34 7.60 -29.82 4.72
C LYS A 34 7.15 -29.54 3.28
N GLY A 35 7.69 -28.60 2.52
CA GLY A 35 9.09 -28.51 2.12
C GLY A 35 9.11 -28.24 0.61
N LYS A 36 8.91 -26.97 0.24
CA LYS A 36 9.29 -26.41 -1.06
C LYS A 36 9.84 -25.03 -0.75
N ASP A 37 11.08 -24.81 -1.14
CA ASP A 37 11.92 -23.63 -0.94
C ASP A 37 11.12 -22.36 -0.55
N LYS A 38 10.93 -22.18 0.76
CA LYS A 38 10.23 -21.01 1.32
C LYS A 38 11.27 -19.91 1.38
N GLY A 39 11.54 -19.27 0.24
CA GLY A 39 12.27 -18.01 0.23
C GLY A 39 11.74 -17.14 1.37
N ALA A 40 12.61 -16.78 2.31
CA ALA A 40 12.21 -16.21 3.60
C ALA A 40 11.16 -15.11 3.40
N LYS A 41 10.10 -15.14 4.22
CA LYS A 41 9.04 -14.12 4.28
C LYS A 41 9.62 -12.80 4.81
N GLN A 42 10.49 -12.20 4.02
CA GLN A 42 11.26 -11.03 4.39
C GLN A 42 10.46 -9.78 4.07
N ASP A 43 10.35 -8.90 5.06
CA ASP A 43 9.66 -7.62 4.94
C ASP A 43 10.20 -6.77 3.78
N GLY A 44 9.28 -6.34 2.93
CA GLY A 44 9.55 -5.60 1.71
C GLY A 44 10.11 -6.45 0.57
N LYS A 45 9.95 -7.78 0.60
CA LYS A 45 10.27 -8.65 -0.55
C LYS A 45 9.05 -8.80 -1.45
N VAL A 46 9.22 -8.56 -2.75
CA VAL A 46 8.20 -8.83 -3.77
C VAL A 46 7.93 -10.33 -3.89
N ILE A 47 6.65 -10.67 -3.90
CA ILE A 47 6.11 -12.01 -4.17
C ILE A 47 5.77 -12.14 -5.65
N SER A 48 5.09 -11.12 -6.21
CA SER A 48 4.77 -11.05 -7.63
C SER A 48 4.59 -9.61 -8.09
N MET A 49 4.90 -9.33 -9.35
CA MET A 49 4.65 -8.07 -10.04
C MET A 49 3.92 -8.41 -11.35
N LYS A 50 2.59 -8.32 -11.35
CA LYS A 50 1.75 -8.75 -12.48
C LYS A 50 1.26 -7.52 -13.26
N PRO A 51 1.44 -7.45 -14.59
CA PRO A 51 0.81 -6.41 -15.39
C PRO A 51 -0.71 -6.44 -15.22
N ILE A 52 -1.33 -5.26 -15.17
CA ILE A 52 -2.78 -5.09 -15.13
C ILE A 52 -3.18 -4.01 -16.14
N GLU A 53 -4.39 -4.15 -16.68
CA GLU A 53 -5.02 -3.10 -17.48
C GLU A 53 -5.76 -2.16 -16.54
N VAL A 54 -5.59 -0.85 -16.69
CA VAL A 54 -6.29 0.17 -15.91
C VAL A 54 -7.11 1.02 -16.88
N PRO A 55 -8.42 1.23 -16.65
CA PRO A 55 -9.23 2.15 -17.46
C PRO A 55 -8.55 3.52 -17.55
N ASP A 56 -8.64 4.18 -18.69
CA ASP A 56 -8.08 5.53 -18.89
C ASP A 56 -6.58 5.67 -18.52
N SER A 57 -5.84 4.56 -18.54
CA SER A 57 -4.40 4.58 -18.36
C SER A 57 -3.74 5.38 -19.48
N ASN A 58 -2.79 6.23 -19.11
CA ASN A 58 -1.89 6.85 -20.07
C ASN A 58 -1.08 5.75 -20.79
N SER A 59 -0.98 5.82 -22.13
CA SER A 59 -0.21 4.89 -22.96
C SER A 59 1.28 4.83 -22.60
N ASP A 60 1.79 5.91 -22.00
CA ASP A 60 3.19 6.05 -21.58
C ASP A 60 3.46 5.44 -20.21
N THR A 61 2.49 4.71 -19.65
CA THR A 61 2.60 4.06 -18.35
C THR A 61 2.28 2.57 -18.43
N LYS A 62 2.99 1.79 -17.62
CA LYS A 62 2.71 0.38 -17.36
C LYS A 62 2.20 0.25 -15.94
N ASN A 63 1.10 -0.48 -15.78
CA ASN A 63 0.45 -0.68 -14.50
C ASN A 63 0.63 -2.11 -14.03
N TYR A 64 0.83 -2.27 -12.73
CA TYR A 64 1.10 -3.56 -12.11
C TYR A 64 0.33 -3.72 -10.80
N GLN A 65 -0.11 -4.94 -10.55
CA GLN A 65 -0.45 -5.43 -9.22
C GLN A 65 0.81 -6.04 -8.60
N MET A 66 1.29 -5.44 -7.52
CA MET A 66 2.40 -5.93 -6.72
C MET A 66 1.87 -6.64 -5.48
N MET A 67 2.29 -7.89 -5.27
CA MET A 67 2.16 -8.57 -3.98
C MET A 67 3.51 -8.59 -3.29
N TYR A 68 3.57 -8.26 -2.00
CA TYR A 68 4.82 -8.23 -1.22
C TYR A 68 4.60 -8.76 0.20
N TRP A 69 5.70 -9.12 0.86
CA TRP A 69 5.69 -9.51 2.28
C TRP A 69 5.78 -8.29 3.18
N SER A 70 4.92 -8.24 4.21
CA SER A 70 4.97 -7.29 5.30
C SER A 70 4.62 -7.99 6.61
N GLN A 71 5.55 -8.04 7.57
CA GLN A 71 5.38 -8.67 8.88
C GLN A 71 4.76 -10.08 8.82
N GLY A 72 5.25 -10.90 7.89
CA GLY A 72 4.82 -12.30 7.72
C GLY A 72 3.51 -12.53 6.95
N ILE A 73 2.82 -11.47 6.52
CA ILE A 73 1.60 -11.52 5.70
C ILE A 73 1.85 -11.00 4.29
N LYS A 74 1.01 -11.44 3.34
CA LYS A 74 1.01 -10.93 1.96
C LYS A 74 0.17 -9.68 1.88
N VAL A 75 0.70 -8.62 1.29
CA VAL A 75 0.01 -7.34 1.12
C VAL A 75 0.08 -6.92 -0.35
N GLU A 76 -0.98 -6.28 -0.82
CA GLU A 76 -1.13 -5.76 -2.17
C GLU A 76 -0.71 -4.29 -2.26
N ALA A 77 -0.19 -3.91 -3.42
CA ALA A 77 -0.06 -2.53 -3.85
C ALA A 77 -0.29 -2.44 -5.36
N TYR A 78 -0.86 -1.33 -5.82
CA TYR A 78 -0.85 -0.97 -7.24
C TYR A 78 0.38 -0.11 -7.56
N VAL A 79 0.97 -0.34 -8.72
CA VAL A 79 2.17 0.36 -9.18
C VAL A 79 1.94 0.86 -10.60
N ALA A 80 2.10 2.16 -10.83
CA ALA A 80 2.17 2.74 -12.16
C ALA A 80 3.61 3.21 -12.40
N ALA A 81 4.19 2.87 -13.56
CA ALA A 81 5.56 3.23 -13.90
C ALA A 81 5.66 3.71 -15.34
N PRO A 82 6.55 4.66 -15.66
CA PRO A 82 6.80 5.07 -17.04
C PRO A 82 7.21 3.88 -17.91
N SER A 83 6.69 3.84 -19.13
CA SER A 83 7.02 2.82 -20.15
C SER A 83 8.47 2.96 -20.64
N GLU A 84 8.98 4.19 -20.65
CA GLU A 84 10.33 4.54 -21.08
C GLU A 84 11.39 4.17 -20.03
N SER A 85 12.58 3.85 -20.53
CA SER A 85 13.74 3.68 -19.67
C SER A 85 14.18 5.01 -19.09
N GLY A 86 14.49 5.03 -17.80
CA GLY A 86 15.01 6.22 -17.14
C GLY A 86 15.06 6.02 -15.64
N ALA A 87 15.46 7.06 -14.92
CA ALA A 87 15.40 7.09 -13.47
C ALA A 87 14.39 8.14 -13.04
N TYR A 88 13.35 7.72 -12.31
CA TYR A 88 12.19 8.54 -12.01
C TYR A 88 12.01 8.69 -10.49
N PRO A 89 11.42 9.80 -10.02
CA PRO A 89 11.04 9.92 -8.62
C PRO A 89 9.98 8.86 -8.25
N LEU A 90 9.95 8.50 -6.96
CA LEU A 90 8.92 7.63 -6.40
C LEU A 90 7.85 8.48 -5.72
N SER A 91 6.61 8.34 -6.14
CA SER A 91 5.42 8.89 -5.49
C SER A 91 4.65 7.78 -4.79
N VAL A 92 4.25 8.03 -3.55
CA VAL A 92 3.48 7.09 -2.72
C VAL A 92 2.16 7.76 -2.39
N PHE A 93 1.07 7.21 -2.90
CA PHE A 93 -0.27 7.68 -2.59
C PHE A 93 -0.89 6.79 -1.53
N CYS A 94 -1.09 7.35 -0.34
CA CYS A 94 -1.74 6.69 0.78
C CYS A 94 -3.24 6.95 0.74
N HIS A 95 -4.04 5.91 0.47
CA HIS A 95 -5.49 6.05 0.49
C HIS A 95 -6.04 6.14 1.93
N GLY A 96 -7.26 6.68 2.03
CA GLY A 96 -8.05 6.75 3.27
C GLY A 96 -8.56 5.36 3.71
N GLY A 97 -9.45 5.32 4.70
CA GLY A 97 -10.05 4.06 5.16
C GLY A 97 -10.37 4.10 6.64
N TYR A 98 -9.93 3.07 7.37
CA TYR A 98 -10.23 2.90 8.78
C TYR A 98 -9.05 3.35 9.64
N SER A 99 -9.33 4.17 10.65
CA SER A 99 -8.33 4.65 11.63
C SER A 99 -8.09 3.63 12.73
N THR A 100 -9.13 2.90 13.11
CA THR A 100 -9.13 1.88 14.15
C THR A 100 -8.99 0.48 13.55
N PRO A 101 -8.35 -0.46 14.27
CA PRO A 101 -8.44 -1.87 13.93
C PRO A 101 -9.90 -2.35 13.92
N ASP A 102 -10.19 -3.30 13.04
CA ASP A 102 -11.46 -4.01 12.95
C ASP A 102 -11.12 -5.45 12.49
N ASP A 103 -11.20 -6.39 13.41
CA ASP A 103 -10.85 -7.79 13.19
C ASP A 103 -11.92 -8.58 12.43
N GLN A 104 -13.10 -8.00 12.23
CA GLN A 104 -14.18 -8.59 11.44
C GLN A 104 -14.09 -8.17 9.97
N LYS A 105 -13.39 -7.07 9.66
CA LYS A 105 -13.21 -6.58 8.30
C LYS A 105 -11.90 -7.07 7.68
N ALA A 106 -12.04 -7.80 6.59
CA ALA A 106 -10.96 -8.22 5.71
C ALA A 106 -11.37 -8.03 4.26
N HIS A 107 -10.38 -7.90 3.37
CA HIS A 107 -10.58 -7.75 1.93
C HIS A 107 -11.52 -6.60 1.55
N VAL A 108 -11.45 -5.47 2.27
CA VAL A 108 -12.26 -4.29 1.96
C VAL A 108 -11.87 -3.74 0.59
N THR A 109 -12.85 -3.64 -0.31
CA THR A 109 -12.65 -3.14 -1.69
C THR A 109 -13.30 -1.78 -1.95
N THR A 110 -14.12 -1.26 -1.03
CA THR A 110 -14.77 0.05 -1.17
C THR A 110 -14.93 0.78 0.16
N ILE A 111 -15.06 2.11 0.14
CA ILE A 111 -15.66 2.91 1.23
C ILE A 111 -16.69 3.90 0.70
N GLY A 112 -17.69 4.18 1.52
CA GLY A 112 -18.83 5.04 1.18
C GLY A 112 -20.14 4.25 1.17
N GLU A 113 -21.26 4.98 1.20
CA GLU A 113 -22.61 4.44 1.03
C GLU A 113 -23.25 5.11 -0.20
N GLY A 114 -24.07 4.39 -0.96
CA GLY A 114 -24.78 4.95 -2.13
C GLY A 114 -23.95 4.96 -3.41
N ASN A 115 -24.10 6.00 -4.24
CA ASN A 115 -23.44 6.11 -5.56
C ASN A 115 -22.02 6.71 -5.50
N ASP A 116 -21.58 7.20 -4.34
CA ASP A 116 -20.24 7.77 -4.12
C ASP A 116 -19.29 6.72 -3.52
N LEU A 117 -19.30 5.50 -4.08
CA LEU A 117 -18.41 4.44 -3.65
C LEU A 117 -16.99 4.74 -4.12
N PHE A 118 -16.10 4.97 -3.17
CA PHE A 118 -14.67 5.01 -3.45
C PHE A 118 -14.15 3.58 -3.54
N HIS A 119 -13.78 3.17 -4.74
CA HIS A 119 -13.22 1.84 -4.99
C HIS A 119 -11.72 1.83 -4.68
N TYR A 120 -11.30 0.82 -3.92
CA TYR A 120 -9.90 0.59 -3.55
C TYR A 120 -9.17 -0.30 -4.54
N ASP A 121 -9.72 -0.48 -5.73
CA ASP A 121 -9.10 -1.30 -6.75
C ASP A 121 -8.07 -0.49 -7.54
N LYS A 122 -7.76 -0.97 -8.75
CA LYS A 122 -6.83 -0.33 -9.67
C LYS A 122 -7.26 1.08 -10.11
N THR A 123 -8.50 1.49 -9.85
CA THR A 123 -8.97 2.87 -10.13
C THR A 123 -8.14 3.90 -9.35
N LEU A 124 -7.55 3.51 -8.22
CA LEU A 124 -6.66 4.36 -7.43
C LEU A 124 -5.38 4.79 -8.15
N ILE A 125 -5.04 4.17 -9.27
CA ILE A 125 -3.91 4.57 -10.12
C ILE A 125 -4.36 5.10 -11.50
N GLU A 126 -5.65 5.32 -11.70
CA GLU A 126 -6.15 5.99 -12.91
C GLU A 126 -5.57 7.40 -13.02
N ASN A 127 -5.25 7.80 -14.26
CA ASN A 127 -4.79 9.14 -14.60
C ASN A 127 -3.48 9.62 -13.91
N TYR A 128 -2.68 8.72 -13.32
CA TYR A 128 -1.38 9.14 -12.79
C TYR A 128 -0.44 9.59 -13.93
N PRO A 129 0.28 10.71 -13.76
CA PRO A 129 1.07 11.30 -14.83
C PRO A 129 2.27 10.43 -15.21
N SER A 130 2.59 10.42 -16.51
CA SER A 130 3.88 9.92 -17.00
C SER A 130 4.99 10.86 -16.52
N GLY A 131 6.03 10.30 -15.89
CA GLY A 131 7.15 11.07 -15.32
C GLY A 131 7.49 10.74 -13.86
N GLN A 132 6.72 9.87 -13.21
CA GLN A 132 7.03 9.35 -11.89
C GLN A 132 6.61 7.89 -11.78
N ILE A 133 7.30 7.13 -10.91
CA ILE A 133 6.82 5.82 -10.47
C ILE A 133 5.87 6.09 -9.32
N THR A 134 4.62 5.64 -9.43
CA THR A 134 3.61 5.80 -8.38
C THR A 134 3.31 4.44 -7.76
N ILE A 135 3.20 4.39 -6.44
CA ILE A 135 2.65 3.24 -5.73
C ILE A 135 1.46 3.63 -4.86
N VAL A 136 0.48 2.74 -4.80
CA VAL A 136 -0.68 2.80 -3.90
C VAL A 136 -0.69 1.54 -3.06
N PRO A 137 -0.18 1.58 -1.81
CA PRO A 137 -0.22 0.43 -0.92
C PRO A 137 -1.66 0.21 -0.43
N MET A 138 -2.16 -1.02 -0.52
CA MET A 138 -3.52 -1.36 -0.08
C MET A 138 -3.64 -1.54 1.43
N TYR A 139 -2.53 -1.88 2.09
CA TYR A 139 -2.49 -2.32 3.49
C TYR A 139 -3.20 -3.65 3.75
N ARG A 140 -2.84 -4.29 4.86
CA ARG A 140 -3.53 -5.51 5.31
C ARG A 140 -5.02 -5.26 5.58
N GLY A 141 -5.85 -6.25 5.25
CA GLY A 141 -7.30 -6.16 5.36
C GLY A 141 -8.01 -5.44 4.21
N TYR A 142 -7.28 -4.94 3.19
CA TYR A 142 -7.85 -4.33 1.99
C TYR A 142 -7.52 -5.13 0.73
N GLY A 143 -8.39 -5.06 -0.27
CA GLY A 143 -8.20 -5.72 -1.56
C GLY A 143 -7.82 -7.19 -1.41
N HIS A 144 -6.75 -7.60 -2.09
CA HIS A 144 -6.21 -8.96 -2.03
C HIS A 144 -5.17 -9.17 -0.92
N SER A 145 -4.97 -8.18 -0.05
CA SER A 145 -4.07 -8.30 1.10
C SER A 145 -4.63 -9.25 2.14
N GLY A 146 -3.77 -10.06 2.76
CA GLY A 146 -4.16 -10.89 3.89
C GLY A 146 -4.40 -10.09 5.17
N GLY A 147 -4.92 -10.76 6.20
CA GLY A 147 -5.19 -10.17 7.50
C GLY A 147 -6.45 -9.30 7.51
N THR A 148 -6.61 -8.55 8.60
CA THR A 148 -7.77 -7.70 8.88
C THR A 148 -7.34 -6.25 9.02
N ILE A 149 -8.29 -5.33 9.06
CA ILE A 149 -8.03 -3.91 9.31
C ILE A 149 -7.31 -3.75 10.66
N SER A 150 -6.15 -3.12 10.63
CA SER A 150 -5.20 -3.14 11.76
C SER A 150 -4.76 -1.75 12.25
N GLY A 151 -5.39 -0.70 11.72
CA GLY A 151 -5.17 0.69 12.09
C GLY A 151 -3.86 1.30 11.54
N LEU A 152 -3.61 2.55 11.93
CA LEU A 152 -2.59 3.41 11.29
C LEU A 152 -1.16 2.88 11.39
N ALA A 153 -0.74 2.34 12.54
CA ALA A 153 0.65 1.91 12.74
C ALA A 153 1.04 0.75 11.82
N LYS A 154 0.13 -0.21 11.60
CA LYS A 154 0.35 -1.34 10.70
C LYS A 154 0.24 -0.92 9.23
N ASN A 155 -0.65 0.00 8.90
CA ASN A 155 -0.71 0.60 7.56
C ASN A 155 0.59 1.35 7.20
N ALA A 156 1.20 2.05 8.17
CA ALA A 156 2.50 2.69 7.98
C ALA A 156 3.62 1.66 7.72
N ALA A 157 3.65 0.55 8.48
CA ALA A 157 4.59 -0.53 8.24
C ALA A 157 4.40 -1.18 6.85
N ASP A 158 3.15 -1.40 6.44
CA ASP A 158 2.82 -1.92 5.11
C ASP A 158 3.29 -0.94 4.01
N THR A 159 3.08 0.37 4.21
CA THR A 159 3.57 1.43 3.30
C THR A 159 5.09 1.38 3.15
N GLN A 160 5.82 1.33 4.26
CA GLN A 160 7.29 1.25 4.24
C GLN A 160 7.78 0.00 3.52
N ASN A 161 7.13 -1.14 3.75
CA ASN A 161 7.45 -2.39 3.09
C ASN A 161 7.11 -2.36 1.59
N ALA A 162 6.03 -1.69 1.18
CA ALA A 162 5.72 -1.46 -0.23
C ALA A 162 6.80 -0.63 -0.92
N ILE A 163 7.25 0.47 -0.29
CA ILE A 163 8.33 1.32 -0.80
C ILE A 163 9.62 0.52 -0.96
N LYS A 164 9.99 -0.25 0.05
CA LYS A 164 11.17 -1.13 0.00
C LYS A 164 11.05 -2.16 -1.11
N ALA A 165 9.87 -2.77 -1.26
CA ALA A 165 9.60 -3.79 -2.26
C ALA A 165 9.74 -3.25 -3.68
N VAL A 166 9.05 -2.15 -4.02
CA VAL A 166 9.14 -1.56 -5.36
C VAL A 166 10.56 -1.07 -5.66
N THR A 167 11.22 -0.43 -4.68
CA THR A 167 12.57 0.10 -4.85
C THR A 167 13.58 -1.01 -5.12
N THR A 168 13.54 -2.08 -4.33
CA THR A 168 14.44 -3.22 -4.50
C THR A 168 14.17 -3.92 -5.83
N TYR A 169 12.91 -4.12 -6.18
CA TYR A 169 12.53 -4.84 -7.39
C TYR A 169 12.96 -4.09 -8.64
N PHE A 170 12.64 -2.79 -8.74
CA PHE A 170 12.95 -1.97 -9.91
C PHE A 170 14.47 -1.80 -10.09
N ASN A 171 15.22 -1.64 -9.00
CA ASN A 171 16.69 -1.51 -9.07
C ASN A 171 17.41 -2.83 -9.42
N THR A 172 16.76 -3.99 -9.26
CA THR A 172 17.36 -5.30 -9.54
C THR A 172 16.91 -5.91 -10.87
N HIS A 173 15.80 -5.43 -11.46
CA HIS A 173 15.26 -5.94 -12.72
C HIS A 173 15.44 -4.91 -13.84
N LYS A 174 16.40 -5.16 -14.73
CA LYS A 174 16.79 -4.23 -15.83
C LYS A 174 15.66 -3.83 -16.80
N ASN A 175 14.56 -4.56 -16.81
CA ASN A 175 13.40 -4.27 -17.67
C ASN A 175 12.41 -3.26 -17.05
N PHE A 176 12.71 -2.78 -15.84
CA PHE A 176 11.93 -1.75 -15.15
C PHE A 176 12.71 -0.44 -15.12
N PRO A 177 12.02 0.72 -15.09
CA PRO A 177 12.68 2.00 -14.90
C PRO A 177 13.39 2.03 -13.53
N GLY A 178 14.49 2.77 -13.45
CA GLY A 178 15.18 3.03 -12.19
C GLY A 178 14.39 3.98 -11.30
N ILE A 179 14.62 3.90 -9.99
CA ILE A 179 14.10 4.87 -9.01
C ILE A 179 15.22 5.84 -8.61
N ASN A 180 14.96 7.14 -8.75
CA ASN A 180 15.87 8.20 -8.30
C ASN A 180 16.01 8.18 -6.78
N LYS A 181 17.21 7.85 -6.30
CA LYS A 181 17.53 7.91 -4.88
C LYS A 181 17.36 9.35 -4.39
N GLY A 182 16.55 9.53 -3.33
CA GLY A 182 16.36 10.83 -2.67
C GLY A 182 15.13 11.65 -3.10
N HIS A 183 14.37 11.21 -4.10
CA HIS A 183 13.10 11.85 -4.51
C HIS A 183 11.92 10.93 -4.20
N LEU A 184 11.42 11.03 -2.96
CA LEU A 184 10.23 10.35 -2.47
C LEU A 184 9.14 11.39 -2.18
N TYR A 185 8.03 11.32 -2.89
CA TYR A 185 6.83 12.11 -2.64
C TYR A 185 5.82 11.25 -1.91
N LEU A 186 5.18 11.81 -0.88
CA LEU A 186 4.18 11.11 -0.09
C LEU A 186 2.93 11.97 -0.03
N SER A 187 1.86 11.49 -0.66
CA SER A 187 0.56 12.13 -0.70
C SER A 187 -0.49 11.20 -0.09
N GLY A 188 -1.65 11.76 0.26
CA GLY A 188 -2.75 10.94 0.72
C GLY A 188 -4.06 11.72 0.81
N VAL A 189 -5.14 10.97 0.96
CA VAL A 189 -6.51 11.50 1.11
C VAL A 189 -7.11 11.02 2.42
N SER A 190 -7.87 11.88 3.11
CA SER A 190 -8.50 11.56 4.40
C SER A 190 -7.46 11.04 5.42
N LEU A 191 -7.64 9.84 5.98
CA LEU A 191 -6.64 9.20 6.85
C LEU A 191 -5.30 8.93 6.16
N GLY A 192 -5.28 8.85 4.83
CA GLY A 192 -4.06 8.84 4.03
C GLY A 192 -3.17 10.06 4.28
N SER A 193 -3.78 11.22 4.52
CA SER A 193 -3.11 12.50 4.79
C SER A 193 -2.44 12.53 6.17
N VAL A 194 -2.98 11.78 7.14
CA VAL A 194 -2.35 11.58 8.46
C VAL A 194 -1.16 10.62 8.35
N LYS A 195 -1.24 9.60 7.46
CA LYS A 195 -0.13 8.68 7.19
C LYS A 195 1.05 9.40 6.53
N SER A 196 0.77 10.32 5.61
CA SER A 196 1.81 11.07 4.89
C SER A 196 2.60 12.04 5.77
N SER A 197 2.07 12.40 6.95
CA SER A 197 2.70 13.30 7.90
C SER A 197 3.47 12.60 9.05
N MET A 198 3.44 11.26 9.12
CA MET A 198 4.21 10.50 10.12
C MET A 198 5.70 10.51 9.78
N LYS A 199 6.48 11.35 10.48
CA LYS A 199 7.92 11.63 10.30
C LYS A 199 8.90 10.44 10.34
N ASN A 200 8.45 9.19 10.49
CA ASN A 200 9.34 8.02 10.63
C ASN A 200 9.69 7.33 9.28
N LEU A 201 10.13 8.08 8.28
CA LEU A 201 10.73 7.54 7.04
C LEU A 201 12.27 7.50 7.08
N HIS A 202 12.86 7.53 8.26
CA HIS A 202 14.31 7.57 8.48
C HIS A 202 15.09 6.31 8.03
N GLY A 203 14.45 5.30 7.46
CA GLY A 203 15.08 4.03 7.06
C GLY A 203 15.41 3.86 5.57
N LEU A 204 15.23 4.89 4.74
CA LEU A 204 15.53 4.85 3.31
C LEU A 204 16.79 5.67 3.01
N GLN A 205 17.95 5.17 3.41
CA GLN A 205 19.28 5.64 2.97
C GLN A 205 20.01 4.51 2.26
#